data_AF-X1HRV0-F1
#
_entry.id   AF-X1HRV0-F1
#
_cell.length_a   1.000
_cell.length_b   1.000
_cell.length_c   1.000
_cell.angle_alpha   90.00
_cell.angle_beta   90.00
_cell.angle_gamma   90.00
#
_symmetry.space_group_name_H-M   'P 1'
#
loop_
_entity.id
_entity.type
_entity.pdbx_description
1 polymer ?
#
loop_
_entity_poly.entity_id
_entity_poly.type
_entity_poly.pdbx_seq_one_letter_code
_entity_poly.pdbx_strand_id
1 'polypeptide(L)'
;WSDTYGRVRVMIAPAVGILVLIYPAFAYLNAHPGFGTLIALQVLLAFLMTGYFAALPGLLSEVFPVQTRTTGMSLAYNVAVTIFGGFGPFIIAWLIKATGMKTAPSFYLMFAAVLSLVALVVLRRRFGFR
;
A
#
# COMPACT_ATOMS: atom_id res chain seq x y z
N TRP A 1 -7.49 2.39 17.85
CA TRP A 1 -8.19 2.70 16.59
C TRP A 1 -8.49 1.44 15.79
N SER A 2 -7.49 0.63 15.43
CA SER A 2 -7.71 -0.65 14.74
C SER A 2 -8.65 -1.60 15.50
N ASP A 3 -8.51 -1.73 16.82
CA ASP A 3 -9.29 -2.69 17.60
C ASP A 3 -10.71 -2.21 17.97
N THR A 4 -11.00 -0.91 17.75
CA THR A 4 -12.29 -0.30 18.11
C THR A 4 -13.18 0.02 16.91
N TYR A 5 -12.62 0.29 15.73
CA TYR A 5 -13.36 0.74 14.54
C TYR A 5 -13.45 -0.28 13.40
N GLY A 6 -12.88 -1.47 13.57
CA GLY A 6 -12.80 -2.51 12.54
C GLY A 6 -11.56 -2.34 11.67
N ARG A 7 -10.74 -3.40 11.62
CA ARG A 7 -9.42 -3.39 10.96
C ARG A 7 -9.50 -3.01 9.49
N VAL A 8 -10.52 -3.52 8.78
CA VAL A 8 -10.73 -3.25 7.35
C VAL A 8 -11.03 -1.76 7.12
N ARG A 9 -11.88 -1.14 7.93
CA ARG A 9 -12.24 0.28 7.78
C ARG A 9 -11.04 1.20 8.04
N VAL A 10 -10.20 0.85 9.00
CA VAL A 10 -8.96 1.57 9.31
C VAL A 10 -7.93 1.45 8.19
N MET A 11 -7.89 0.32 7.46
CA MET A 11 -6.98 0.13 6.32
C MET A 11 -7.47 0.79 5.02
N ILE A 12 -8.78 0.94 4.84
CA ILE A 12 -9.35 1.60 3.65
C ILE A 12 -8.94 3.08 3.59
N ALA A 13 -8.99 3.80 4.71
CA ALA A 13 -8.67 5.23 4.74
C ALA A 13 -7.24 5.56 4.21
N PRO A 14 -6.16 4.95 4.71
CA PRO A 14 -4.82 5.18 4.16
C PRO A 14 -4.66 4.62 2.75
N ALA A 15 -5.32 3.52 2.38
CA ALA A 15 -5.26 2.99 1.01
C ALA A 15 -5.90 3.95 -0.02
N VAL A 16 -7.06 4.54 0.32
CA VAL A 16 -7.66 5.62 -0.49
C VAL A 16 -6.78 6.86 -0.47
N GLY A 17 -6.20 7.21 0.68
CA GLY A 17 -5.24 8.30 0.81
C GLY A 17 -4.05 8.13 -0.14
N ILE A 18 -3.46 6.94 -0.22
CA ILE A 18 -2.40 6.61 -1.18
C ILE A 18 -2.93 6.77 -2.61
N LEU A 19 -4.09 6.19 -2.92
CA LEU A 19 -4.65 6.23 -4.28
C LEU A 19 -4.85 7.66 -4.80
N VAL A 20 -5.32 8.57 -3.94
CA VAL A 20 -5.67 9.95 -4.34
C VAL A 20 -4.49 10.91 -4.19
N LEU A 21 -3.69 10.80 -3.13
CA LEU A 21 -2.64 11.78 -2.80
C LEU A 21 -1.30 11.47 -3.46
N ILE A 22 -1.04 10.23 -3.89
CA ILE A 22 0.29 9.87 -4.39
C ILE A 22 0.62 10.57 -5.70
N TYR A 23 -0.33 10.65 -6.63
CA TYR A 23 -0.14 11.33 -7.91
C TYR A 23 0.14 12.83 -7.75
N PRO A 24 -0.70 13.63 -7.04
CA PRO A 24 -0.43 15.05 -6.84
C PRO A 24 0.86 15.30 -6.04
N ALA A 25 1.21 14.44 -5.09
CA ALA A 25 2.47 14.55 -4.36
C ALA A 25 3.70 14.37 -5.27
N PHE A 26 3.68 13.36 -6.15
CA PHE A 26 4.76 13.16 -7.13
C PHE A 26 4.79 14.26 -8.19
N ALA A 27 3.63 14.76 -8.64
CA ALA A 27 3.56 15.88 -9.56
C ALA A 27 4.15 17.16 -8.94
N TYR A 28 3.83 17.43 -7.68
CA TYR A 28 4.39 18.57 -6.93
C TYR A 28 5.90 18.46 -6.76
N LEU A 29 6.40 17.27 -6.39
CA LEU A 29 7.84 17.00 -6.30
C LEU A 29 8.55 17.22 -7.66
N ASN A 30 7.91 16.81 -8.76
CA ASN A 30 8.48 16.98 -10.10
C ASN A 30 8.50 18.46 -10.53
N ALA A 31 7.48 19.23 -10.15
CA ALA A 31 7.41 20.67 -10.44
C ALA A 31 8.37 21.50 -9.56
N HIS A 32 8.56 21.11 -8.30
CA HIS A 32 9.42 21.80 -7.33
C HIS A 32 10.45 20.82 -6.73
N PRO A 33 11.46 20.40 -7.51
CA PRO A 33 12.47 19.48 -7.00
C PRO A 33 13.31 20.18 -5.93
N GLY A 34 13.26 19.68 -4.71
CA GLY A 34 14.00 20.24 -3.59
C GLY A 34 14.06 19.26 -2.42
N PHE A 35 15.03 19.46 -1.53
CA PHE A 35 15.19 18.60 -0.36
C PHE A 35 13.94 18.62 0.55
N GLY A 36 13.34 19.81 0.74
CA GLY A 36 12.13 19.95 1.53
C GLY A 36 10.91 19.22 0.94
N THR A 37 10.75 19.23 -0.39
CA THR A 37 9.61 18.56 -1.05
C THR A 37 9.79 17.03 -1.03
N LEU A 38 11.02 16.53 -1.12
CA LEU A 38 11.35 15.12 -0.91
C LEU A 38 10.98 14.64 0.49
N ILE A 39 11.41 15.39 1.52
CA ILE A 39 11.07 15.06 2.92
C ILE A 39 9.54 15.08 3.11
N ALA A 40 8.85 16.10 2.60
CA ALA A 40 7.39 16.19 2.74
C ALA A 40 6.68 14.98 2.11
N LEU A 41 7.09 14.56 0.91
CA LEU A 41 6.54 13.37 0.26
C LEU A 41 6.84 12.11 1.07
N GLN A 42 8.05 11.98 1.61
CA GLN A 42 8.44 10.82 2.40
C GLN A 42 7.70 10.73 3.74
N VAL A 43 7.46 11.85 4.41
CA VAL A 43 6.65 11.93 5.63
C VAL A 43 5.19 11.58 5.33
N LEU A 44 4.62 12.09 4.23
CA LEU A 44 3.26 11.75 3.80
C LEU A 44 3.13 10.25 3.55
N LEU A 45 4.06 9.66 2.80
CA LEU A 45 4.09 8.23 2.53
C LEU A 45 4.26 7.41 3.81
N ALA A 46 5.17 7.79 4.69
CA ALA A 46 5.39 7.11 5.97
C ALA A 46 4.12 7.13 6.81
N PHE A 47 3.46 8.28 6.93
CA PHE A 47 2.21 8.40 7.70
C PHE A 47 1.11 7.48 7.17
N LEU A 48 0.88 7.48 5.84
CA LEU A 48 -0.12 6.62 5.22
C LEU A 48 0.23 5.13 5.37
N MET A 49 1.50 4.77 5.15
CA MET A 49 1.97 3.39 5.29
C MET A 49 1.86 2.90 6.73
N THR A 50 2.23 3.71 7.72
CA THR A 50 2.07 3.35 9.14
C THR A 50 0.60 3.08 9.47
N GLY A 51 -0.32 3.92 9.01
CA GLY A 51 -1.76 3.70 9.20
C GLY A 51 -2.24 2.37 8.59
N TYR A 52 -1.70 2.00 7.43
CA TYR A 52 -2.05 0.75 6.74
C TYR A 52 -1.44 -0.49 7.42
N PHE A 53 -0.14 -0.46 7.69
CA PHE A 53 0.60 -1.59 8.28
C PHE A 53 0.24 -1.83 9.75
N ALA A 54 -0.26 -0.83 10.49
CA ALA A 54 -0.66 -1.00 11.89
C ALA A 54 -1.80 -2.02 12.08
N ALA A 55 -2.73 -2.14 11.12
CA ALA A 55 -3.88 -3.04 11.20
C ALA A 55 -3.66 -4.38 10.46
N LEU A 56 -2.65 -4.45 9.59
CA LEU A 56 -2.38 -5.60 8.70
C LEU A 56 -2.11 -6.92 9.46
N PRO A 57 -1.23 -6.99 10.48
CA PRO A 57 -0.96 -8.25 11.19
C PRO A 57 -2.19 -8.78 11.91
N GLY A 58 -2.97 -7.87 12.51
CA GLY A 58 -4.23 -8.22 13.17
C GLY A 58 -5.25 -8.79 12.18
N LEU A 59 -5.40 -8.17 11.01
CA LEU A 59 -6.29 -8.66 9.97
C LEU A 59 -5.86 -10.04 9.46
N LEU A 60 -4.58 -10.22 9.16
CA LEU A 60 -4.06 -11.52 8.70
C LEU A 60 -4.25 -12.61 9.76
N SER A 61 -4.13 -12.27 11.05
CA SER A 61 -4.36 -13.22 12.14
C SER A 61 -5.81 -13.74 12.20
N GLU A 62 -6.77 -12.93 11.78
CA GLU A 62 -8.19 -13.28 11.75
C GLU A 62 -8.55 -14.10 10.50
N VAL A 63 -7.78 -13.95 9.41
CA VAL A 63 -8.01 -14.69 8.15
C VAL A 63 -7.42 -16.11 8.19
N PHE A 64 -6.27 -16.31 8.82
CA PHE A 64 -5.59 -17.60 8.85
C PHE A 64 -5.97 -18.45 10.08
N PRO A 65 -6.19 -19.78 9.92
CA PRO A 65 -6.41 -20.70 11.04
C PRO A 65 -5.24 -20.68 12.03
N VAL A 66 -5.53 -20.86 13.32
CA VAL A 66 -4.53 -20.76 14.40
C VAL A 66 -3.32 -21.67 14.16
N GLN A 67 -3.53 -22.86 13.62
CA GLN A 67 -2.51 -23.88 13.38
C GLN A 67 -1.53 -23.51 12.27
N THR A 68 -1.97 -22.74 11.26
CA THR A 68 -1.17 -22.38 10.07
C THR A 68 -0.94 -20.88 9.95
N ARG A 69 -1.24 -20.12 11.01
CA ARG A 69 -1.23 -18.66 10.99
C ARG A 69 0.14 -18.09 10.62
N THR A 70 1.20 -18.49 11.32
CA THR A 70 2.55 -17.93 11.11
C THR A 70 3.11 -18.32 9.75
N THR A 71 2.90 -19.56 9.32
CA THR A 71 3.38 -20.05 8.02
C THR A 71 2.59 -19.43 6.87
N GLY A 72 1.27 -19.34 6.97
CA GLY A 72 0.40 -18.68 6.00
C GLY A 72 0.71 -17.20 5.83
N MET A 73 0.91 -16.47 6.94
CA MET A 73 1.32 -15.05 6.90
C MET A 73 2.69 -14.85 6.24
N SER A 74 3.69 -15.62 6.67
CA SER A 74 5.05 -15.52 6.10
C SER A 74 5.07 -15.88 4.62
N LEU A 75 4.33 -16.92 4.21
CA LEU A 75 4.22 -17.30 2.79
C LEU A 75 3.58 -16.18 1.98
N ALA A 76 2.43 -15.66 2.41
CA ALA A 76 1.74 -14.57 1.72
C ALA A 76 2.61 -13.32 1.62
N TYR A 77 3.29 -12.94 2.71
CA TYR A 77 4.20 -11.81 2.75
C TYR A 77 5.39 -12.00 1.81
N ASN A 78 6.09 -13.14 1.89
CA ASN A 78 7.26 -13.40 1.06
C ASN A 78 6.92 -13.46 -0.43
N VAL A 79 5.78 -14.07 -0.80
CA VAL A 79 5.31 -14.09 -2.19
C VAL A 79 5.02 -12.67 -2.67
N ALA A 80 4.30 -11.87 -1.87
CA ALA A 80 3.99 -10.48 -2.22
C ALA A 80 5.26 -9.63 -2.34
N VAL A 81 6.19 -9.70 -1.39
CA VAL A 81 7.44 -8.93 -1.42
C VAL A 81 8.35 -9.39 -2.55
N THR A 82 8.40 -10.68 -2.87
CA THR A 82 9.23 -11.17 -3.98
C THR A 82 8.71 -10.67 -5.31
N ILE A 83 7.39 -10.76 -5.53
CA ILE A 83 6.77 -10.35 -6.80
C ILE A 83 6.71 -8.83 -6.92
N PHE A 84 6.19 -8.13 -5.93
CA PHE A 84 5.96 -6.69 -6.02
C PHE A 84 7.16 -5.88 -5.52
N GLY A 85 7.80 -6.29 -4.43
CA GLY A 85 9.00 -5.62 -3.93
C GLY A 85 10.23 -5.88 -4.82
N GLY A 86 10.47 -7.13 -5.23
CA GLY A 86 11.62 -7.51 -6.04
C GLY A 86 11.57 -6.95 -7.46
N PHE A 87 10.44 -7.09 -8.15
CA PHE A 87 10.27 -6.56 -9.51
C PHE A 87 9.86 -5.08 -9.53
N GLY A 88 9.51 -4.49 -8.39
CA GLY A 88 9.07 -3.10 -8.28
C GLY A 88 10.04 -2.11 -8.93
N PRO A 89 11.33 -2.07 -8.53
CA PRO A 89 12.32 -1.17 -9.14
C PRO A 89 12.48 -1.36 -10.65
N PHE A 90 12.41 -2.61 -11.13
CA PHE A 90 12.52 -2.93 -12.56
C PHE A 90 11.31 -2.40 -13.34
N ILE A 91 10.09 -2.64 -12.83
CA ILE A 91 8.86 -2.15 -13.44
C ILE A 91 8.84 -0.62 -13.43
N ILE A 92 9.23 0.01 -12.33
CA ILE A 92 9.30 1.47 -12.20
C ILE A 92 10.32 2.04 -13.20
N ALA A 93 11.53 1.49 -13.26
CA ALA A 93 12.56 1.94 -14.20
C ALA A 93 12.11 1.77 -15.66
N TRP A 94 11.50 0.64 -16.00
CA TRP A 94 10.92 0.41 -17.33
C TRP A 94 9.81 1.42 -17.64
N LEU A 95 8.92 1.69 -16.69
CA LEU A 95 7.82 2.63 -16.87
C LEU A 95 8.33 4.07 -17.05
N ILE A 96 9.36 4.48 -16.30
CA ILE A 96 10.03 5.77 -16.51
C ILE A 96 10.63 5.82 -17.91
N LYS A 97 11.34 4.77 -18.35
CA LYS A 97 11.98 4.71 -19.67
C LYS A 97 10.95 4.76 -20.81
N ALA A 98 9.82 4.08 -20.65
CA ALA A 98 8.78 4.00 -21.67
C ALA A 98 7.93 5.28 -21.74
N THR A 99 7.60 5.90 -20.61
CA THR A 99 6.71 7.08 -20.55
C THR A 99 7.46 8.42 -20.59
N GLY A 100 8.76 8.42 -20.24
CA GLY A 100 9.53 9.65 -20.02
C GLY A 100 9.10 10.46 -18.78
N MET A 101 8.10 9.98 -18.02
CA MET A 101 7.54 10.70 -16.88
C MET A 101 8.23 10.31 -15.57
N LYS A 102 8.77 11.29 -14.85
CA LYS A 102 9.33 11.10 -13.50
C LYS A 102 8.27 10.75 -12.45
N THR A 103 6.98 10.96 -12.76
CA THR A 103 5.84 10.59 -11.92
C THR A 103 5.45 9.12 -12.06
N ALA A 104 6.11 8.35 -12.94
CA ALA A 104 5.82 6.92 -13.15
C ALA A 104 5.72 6.05 -11.87
N PRO A 105 6.54 6.24 -10.81
CA PRO A 105 6.41 5.48 -9.57
C PRO A 105 5.02 5.62 -8.91
N SER A 106 4.35 6.75 -9.11
CA SER A 106 3.01 6.98 -8.54
C SER A 106 1.98 6.01 -9.12
N PHE A 107 2.03 5.66 -10.41
CA PHE A 107 1.11 4.70 -11.02
C PHE A 107 1.28 3.29 -10.45
N TYR A 108 2.52 2.89 -10.15
CA TYR A 108 2.79 1.61 -9.50
C TYR A 108 2.15 1.55 -8.11
N LEU A 109 2.27 2.62 -7.33
CA LEU A 109 1.67 2.74 -6.00
C LEU A 109 0.14 2.83 -6.06
N MET A 110 -0.42 3.54 -7.03
CA MET A 110 -1.87 3.58 -7.27
C MET A 110 -2.41 2.20 -7.63
N PHE A 111 -1.73 1.45 -8.50
CA PHE A 111 -2.09 0.08 -8.84
C PHE A 111 -2.10 -0.83 -7.60
N ALA A 112 -1.04 -0.76 -6.77
CA ALA A 112 -0.98 -1.50 -5.52
C ALA A 112 -2.10 -1.10 -4.54
N ALA A 113 -2.44 0.19 -4.46
CA ALA A 113 -3.53 0.69 -3.63
C ALA A 113 -4.91 0.18 -4.10
N VAL A 114 -5.17 0.15 -5.42
CA VAL A 114 -6.40 -0.43 -5.98
C VAL A 114 -6.49 -1.92 -5.64
N LEU A 115 -5.41 -2.67 -5.85
CA LEU A 115 -5.37 -4.10 -5.55
C LEU A 115 -5.63 -4.38 -4.06
N SER A 116 -5.04 -3.56 -3.18
CA SER A 116 -5.30 -3.59 -1.74
C SER A 116 -6.78 -3.29 -1.42
N LEU A 117 -7.37 -2.24 -1.99
CA LEU A 117 -8.77 -1.88 -1.76
C LEU A 117 -9.72 -2.99 -2.22
N VAL A 118 -9.47 -3.58 -3.38
CA VAL A 118 -10.25 -4.73 -3.88
C VAL A 118 -10.15 -5.90 -2.91
N ALA A 119 -8.94 -6.25 -2.46
CA ALA A 119 -8.74 -7.31 -1.48
C ALA A 119 -9.48 -7.05 -0.16
N LEU A 120 -9.42 -5.82 0.36
CA LEU A 120 -10.13 -5.41 1.58
C LEU A 120 -11.65 -5.49 1.41
N VAL A 121 -12.20 -5.08 0.27
CA VAL A 121 -13.64 -5.17 -0.02
C VAL A 121 -14.09 -6.63 -0.12
N VAL A 122 -13.33 -7.48 -0.81
CA VAL A 122 -13.61 -8.92 -0.90
C VAL A 122 -13.56 -9.57 0.48
N LEU A 123 -12.55 -9.23 1.29
CA LEU A 123 -12.40 -9.77 2.63
C LEU A 123 -13.56 -9.36 3.54
N ARG A 124 -13.96 -8.08 3.48
CA ARG A 124 -15.14 -7.57 4.20
C ARG A 124 -16.41 -8.35 3.84
N ARG A 125 -16.62 -8.63 2.56
CA ARG A 125 -17.79 -9.38 2.07
C ARG A 125 -17.76 -10.86 2.46
N ARG A 126 -16.59 -11.50 2.45
CA ARG A 126 -16.46 -12.95 2.68
C ARG A 126 -16.42 -13.33 4.16
N PHE A 127 -15.87 -12.48 5.02
CA PHE A 127 -15.67 -12.78 6.43
C PHE A 127 -16.53 -11.93 7.37
N GLY A 128 -17.37 -11.02 6.85
CA GLY A 128 -18.31 -10.24 7.65
C GLY A 128 -17.66 -9.24 8.62
N PHE A 129 -16.36 -8.93 8.45
CA PHE A 129 -15.66 -7.94 9.26
C PHE A 129 -16.36 -6.57 9.17
N ARG A 130 -16.63 -5.93 10.31
CA ARG A 130 -17.27 -4.60 10.37
C ARG A 130 -16.34 -3.51 9.84
#